data_AF-A0A529ZHZ5-F1
#
_entry.id   AF-A0A529ZHZ5-F1
#
_cell.length_a   1.000
_cell.length_b   1.000
_cell.length_c   1.000
_cell.angle_alpha   90.00
_cell.angle_beta   90.00
_cell.angle_gamma   90.00
#
_symmetry.space_group_name_H-M   'P 1'
#
loop_
_entity.id
_entity.type
_entity.pdbx_description
1 polymer ?
#
loop_
_entity_poly.entity_id
_entity_poly.type
_entity_poly.pdbx_seq_one_letter_code
_entity_poly.pdbx_strand_id
1 'polypeptide(L)'
;VIEGNASSRCGISMKGIDIVVHGNIGHMSAFMAQSGNLVVLGDAGDALGDSIYEARLFVRGKVESLGADCIAKEMRPEHIELLQGLLDKAGATGVKASEFKRYGSARKLYNFNIDNADAY
;
A
#
# COMPACT_ATOMS: atom_id res chain seq x y z
N VAL A 1 8.74 -10.96 -4.12
CA VAL A 1 7.52 -11.76 -3.88
C VAL A 1 7.71 -12.55 -2.60
N ILE A 2 6.67 -12.70 -1.79
CA ILE A 2 6.64 -13.49 -0.55
C ILE A 2 5.49 -14.49 -0.69
N GLU A 3 5.78 -15.79 -0.74
CA GLU A 3 4.77 -16.85 -0.95
C GLU A 3 3.91 -17.14 0.29
N GLY A 4 4.39 -16.75 1.47
CA GLY A 4 3.68 -16.90 2.74
C GLY A 4 3.23 -15.56 3.33
N ASN A 5 3.23 -15.49 4.65
CA ASN A 5 2.91 -14.28 5.39
C ASN A 5 4.16 -13.39 5.56
N ALA A 6 3.97 -12.07 5.58
CA ALA A 6 4.96 -11.13 6.08
C ALA A 6 4.55 -10.69 7.50
N SER A 7 5.53 -10.55 8.40
CA SER A 7 5.27 -10.08 9.76
C SER A 7 5.03 -8.55 9.77
N SER A 8 5.20 -7.92 10.93
CA SER A 8 5.05 -6.48 11.13
C SER A 8 5.88 -5.64 10.15
N ARG A 9 5.39 -4.43 9.85
CA ARG A 9 6.13 -3.40 9.12
C ARG A 9 6.63 -3.83 7.73
N CYS A 10 5.91 -4.74 7.08
CA CYS A 10 6.21 -5.10 5.69
C CYS A 10 6.16 -3.85 4.80
N GLY A 11 7.23 -3.57 4.05
CA GLY A 11 7.29 -2.39 3.18
C GLY A 11 7.44 -1.04 3.90
N ILE A 12 7.91 -1.03 5.16
CA ILE A 12 8.25 0.21 5.87
C ILE A 12 9.22 1.07 5.05
N SER A 13 8.89 2.36 4.91
CA SER A 13 9.71 3.35 4.19
C SER A 13 10.10 2.94 2.77
N MET A 14 9.27 2.16 2.08
CA MET A 14 9.54 1.77 0.71
C MET A 14 9.62 2.98 -0.23
N LYS A 15 10.57 2.94 -1.18
CA LYS A 15 10.90 4.04 -2.10
C LYS A 15 10.86 3.60 -3.56
N GLY A 16 9.70 3.09 -3.98
CA GLY A 16 9.45 2.78 -5.39
C GLY A 16 9.61 1.30 -5.74
N ILE A 17 9.61 0.41 -4.75
CA ILE A 17 9.63 -1.03 -4.96
C ILE A 17 8.22 -1.62 -5.04
N ASP A 18 8.11 -2.77 -5.69
CA ASP A 18 6.89 -3.58 -5.72
C ASP A 18 7.05 -4.79 -4.80
N ILE A 19 6.14 -4.93 -3.84
CA ILE A 19 6.06 -6.06 -2.92
C ILE A 19 4.73 -6.77 -3.17
N VAL A 20 4.78 -8.07 -3.44
CA VAL A 20 3.60 -8.93 -3.52
C VAL A 20 3.71 -10.01 -2.45
N VAL A 21 2.72 -10.06 -1.56
CA VAL A 21 2.58 -11.02 -0.46
C VAL A 21 1.39 -11.92 -0.76
N HIS A 22 1.63 -13.22 -0.91
CA HIS A 22 0.58 -14.20 -1.20
C HIS A 22 -0.27 -14.54 0.04
N GLY A 23 0.26 -14.32 1.24
CA GLY A 23 -0.46 -14.44 2.50
C GLY A 23 -0.85 -13.08 3.12
N ASN A 24 -0.83 -13.06 4.45
CA ASN A 24 -1.19 -11.92 5.28
C ASN A 24 0.01 -11.02 5.59
N ILE A 25 -0.25 -9.78 5.98
CA ILE A 25 0.76 -8.83 6.51
C ILE A 25 0.44 -8.40 7.94
N GLY A 26 1.48 -8.21 8.75
CA GLY A 26 1.35 -7.77 10.15
C GLY A 26 1.09 -6.27 10.31
N HIS A 27 1.01 -5.83 11.58
CA HIS A 27 0.75 -4.44 11.95
C HIS A 27 1.79 -3.46 11.41
N MET A 28 1.39 -2.21 11.21
CA MET A 28 2.21 -1.07 10.73
C MET A 28 2.91 -1.33 9.39
N SER A 29 2.39 -2.27 8.60
CA SER A 29 2.88 -2.47 7.23
C SER A 29 2.65 -1.22 6.39
N ALA A 30 3.59 -0.93 5.50
CA ALA A 30 3.67 0.31 4.74
C ALA A 30 3.78 1.61 5.58
N PHE A 31 4.25 1.53 6.83
CA PHE A 31 4.55 2.73 7.62
C PHE A 31 5.56 3.62 6.87
N MET A 32 5.27 4.91 6.73
CA MET A 32 6.11 5.88 6.02
C MET A 32 6.44 5.49 4.57
N ALA A 33 5.62 4.65 3.93
CA ALA A 33 5.84 4.22 2.55
C ALA A 33 5.77 5.41 1.59
N GLN A 34 6.88 5.68 0.88
CA GLN A 34 7.05 6.90 0.10
C GLN A 34 6.51 6.74 -1.32
N SER A 35 6.82 5.63 -1.97
CA SER A 35 6.38 5.31 -3.32
C SER A 35 6.48 3.80 -3.57
N GLY A 36 5.91 3.33 -4.67
CA GLY A 36 5.87 1.90 -5.02
C GLY A 36 4.52 1.27 -4.74
N ASN A 37 4.47 -0.07 -4.74
CA ASN A 37 3.24 -0.83 -4.58
C ASN A 37 3.41 -1.96 -3.55
N LEU A 38 2.43 -2.09 -2.65
CA LEU A 38 2.30 -3.26 -1.76
C LEU A 38 1.00 -3.98 -2.11
N VAL A 39 1.10 -5.22 -2.56
CA VAL A 39 -0.03 -6.09 -2.93
C VAL A 39 -0.13 -7.23 -1.93
N VAL A 40 -1.31 -7.44 -1.36
CA VAL A 40 -1.58 -8.43 -0.31
C VAL A 40 -2.76 -9.28 -0.70
N LEU A 41 -2.53 -10.57 -0.93
CA LEU A 41 -3.58 -11.52 -1.31
C LEU A 41 -4.42 -11.98 -0.10
N GLY A 42 -3.89 -11.85 1.12
CA GLY A 42 -4.58 -12.10 2.38
C GLY A 42 -5.04 -10.82 3.10
N ASP A 43 -5.02 -10.90 4.43
CA ASP A 43 -5.46 -9.84 5.35
C ASP A 43 -4.29 -8.93 5.77
N ALA A 44 -4.62 -7.70 6.17
CA ALA A 44 -3.70 -6.73 6.75
C ALA A 44 -4.05 -6.42 8.20
N GLY A 45 -3.04 -6.50 9.07
CA GLY A 45 -3.17 -6.14 10.49
C GLY A 45 -3.27 -4.63 10.74
N ASP A 46 -3.11 -4.24 12.01
CA ASP A 46 -3.36 -2.89 12.48
C ASP A 46 -2.51 -1.79 11.81
N ALA A 47 -3.07 -0.58 11.74
CA ALA A 47 -2.40 0.63 11.31
C ALA A 47 -1.74 0.53 9.91
N LEU A 48 -2.44 -0.05 8.95
CA LEU A 48 -1.96 -0.17 7.58
C LEU A 48 -1.69 1.21 6.96
N GLY A 49 -0.48 1.41 6.43
CA GLY A 49 -0.09 2.63 5.73
C GLY A 49 0.02 3.85 6.64
N ASP A 50 0.33 3.68 7.93
CA ASP A 50 0.51 4.83 8.81
C ASP A 50 1.57 5.80 8.25
N SER A 51 1.22 7.08 8.17
CA SER A 51 2.07 8.15 7.65
C SER A 51 2.56 7.90 6.21
N ILE A 52 1.72 7.24 5.40
CA ILE A 52 1.97 6.96 3.98
C ILE A 52 2.02 8.23 3.13
N TYR A 53 2.87 8.22 2.10
CA TYR A 53 2.96 9.26 1.06
C TYR A 53 2.34 8.75 -0.27
N GLU A 54 3.12 8.62 -1.35
CA GLU A 54 2.63 8.29 -2.70
C GLU A 54 2.58 6.79 -3.00
N ALA A 55 2.87 5.94 -2.01
CA ALA A 55 2.73 4.50 -2.15
C ALA A 55 1.26 4.08 -2.37
N ARG A 56 1.07 3.02 -3.16
CA ARG A 56 -0.24 2.40 -3.41
C ARG A 56 -0.31 1.05 -2.74
N LEU A 57 -1.32 0.85 -1.91
CA LEU A 57 -1.53 -0.43 -1.22
C LEU A 57 -2.76 -1.11 -1.80
N PHE A 58 -2.67 -2.40 -2.08
CA PHE A 58 -3.76 -3.22 -2.60
C PHE A 58 -3.95 -4.41 -1.67
N VAL A 59 -5.14 -4.55 -1.08
CA VAL A 59 -5.47 -5.65 -0.16
C VAL A 59 -6.72 -6.36 -0.66
N ARG A 60 -6.63 -7.67 -0.84
CA ARG A 60 -7.76 -8.53 -1.24
C ARG A 60 -8.62 -8.92 -0.03
N GLY A 61 -7.97 -9.23 1.09
CA GLY A 61 -8.64 -9.60 2.34
C GLY A 61 -9.16 -8.41 3.14
N LYS A 62 -9.30 -8.62 4.45
CA LYS A 62 -9.71 -7.60 5.40
C LYS A 62 -8.52 -6.74 5.81
N VAL A 63 -8.82 -5.48 6.12
CA VAL A 63 -7.87 -4.56 6.76
C VAL A 63 -8.44 -4.25 8.14
N GLU A 64 -7.68 -4.57 9.19
CA GLU A 64 -8.13 -4.38 10.57
C GLU A 64 -8.32 -2.89 10.89
N SER A 65 -7.29 -2.09 10.66
CA SER A 65 -7.34 -0.64 10.84
C SER A 65 -6.37 0.08 9.90
N LEU A 66 -6.70 1.33 9.56
CA LEU A 66 -5.82 2.21 8.78
C LEU A 66 -4.99 3.07 9.71
N GLY A 67 -3.75 3.31 9.31
CA GLY A 67 -2.85 4.24 9.99
C GLY A 67 -3.16 5.70 9.69
N ALA A 68 -2.42 6.60 10.33
CA ALA A 68 -2.59 8.04 10.09
C ALA A 68 -2.40 8.39 8.61
N ASP A 69 -3.28 9.26 8.08
CA ASP A 69 -3.28 9.73 6.70
C ASP A 69 -3.49 8.64 5.62
N CYS A 70 -3.76 7.38 6.00
CA CYS A 70 -4.12 6.34 5.06
C CYS A 70 -5.65 6.26 4.91
N ILE A 71 -6.14 6.28 3.67
CA ILE A 71 -7.57 6.14 3.39
C ILE A 71 -7.79 5.12 2.27
N ALA A 72 -9.00 4.56 2.24
CA ALA A 72 -9.48 3.88 1.04
C ALA A 72 -9.49 4.87 -0.14
N LYS A 73 -9.09 4.37 -1.30
CA LYS A 73 -9.03 5.14 -2.55
C LYS A 73 -9.81 4.42 -3.63
N GLU A 74 -10.34 5.19 -4.57
CA GLU A 74 -11.05 4.65 -5.73
C GLU A 74 -10.14 3.74 -6.57
N MET A 75 -10.69 2.61 -7.02
CA MET A 75 -10.08 1.78 -8.05
C MET A 75 -10.51 2.22 -9.44
N ARG A 76 -9.60 2.92 -10.11
CA ARG A 76 -9.71 3.36 -11.51
C ARG A 76 -9.05 2.35 -12.47
N PRO A 77 -9.40 2.33 -13.77
CA PRO A 77 -8.91 1.34 -14.74
C PRO A 77 -7.39 1.17 -14.77
N GLU A 78 -6.61 2.24 -14.69
CA GLU A 78 -5.15 2.19 -14.72
C GLU A 78 -4.55 1.49 -13.49
N HIS A 79 -5.27 1.49 -12.36
CA HIS A 79 -4.85 0.76 -11.17
C HIS A 79 -5.15 -0.74 -11.30
N ILE A 80 -6.25 -1.09 -11.98
CA ILE A 80 -6.60 -2.49 -12.28
C ILE A 80 -5.56 -3.07 -13.22
N GLU A 81 -5.19 -2.35 -14.28
CA GLU A 81 -4.14 -2.75 -15.22
C GLU A 81 -2.79 -2.93 -14.52
N LEU A 82 -2.38 -1.94 -13.72
CA LEU A 82 -1.15 -2.02 -12.92
C LEU A 82 -1.16 -3.25 -12.00
N LEU A 83 -2.23 -3.43 -11.22
CA LEU A 83 -2.33 -4.52 -10.26
C LEU A 83 -2.32 -5.88 -10.97
N GLN A 84 -3.02 -6.01 -12.10
CA GLN A 84 -3.00 -7.24 -12.88
C GLN A 84 -1.57 -7.57 -13.33
N GLY A 85 -0.83 -6.59 -13.85
CA GLY A 85 0.57 -6.80 -14.24
C GLY A 85 1.48 -7.19 -13.07
N LEU A 86 1.23 -6.69 -11.86
CA LEU A 86 1.97 -7.09 -10.65
C LEU A 86 1.63 -8.52 -10.22
N LEU A 87 0.36 -8.92 -10.29
CA LEU A 87 -0.09 -10.27 -9.99
C LEU A 87 0.51 -11.29 -10.97
N ASP A 88 0.49 -10.98 -12.27
CA ASP A 88 1.05 -11.83 -13.31
C ASP A 88 2.55 -12.04 -13.12
N LYS A 89 3.30 -10.95 -12.88
CA LYS A 89 4.75 -11.02 -12.59
C LYS A 89 5.07 -11.80 -11.32
N ALA A 90 4.17 -11.81 -10.35
CA ALA A 90 4.33 -12.52 -9.08
C ALA A 90 3.80 -13.97 -9.11
N GLY A 91 3.31 -14.45 -10.26
CA GLY A 91 2.75 -15.80 -10.39
C GLY A 91 1.47 -16.01 -9.56
N ALA A 92 0.76 -14.93 -9.21
CA ALA A 92 -0.46 -14.99 -8.41
C ALA A 92 -1.65 -15.41 -9.29
N THR A 93 -1.89 -16.72 -9.39
CA THR A 93 -2.98 -17.29 -10.19
C THR A 93 -4.30 -17.38 -9.40
N GLY A 94 -5.44 -17.38 -10.09
CA GLY A 94 -6.75 -17.61 -9.48
C GLY A 94 -7.31 -16.42 -8.69
N VAL A 95 -6.69 -15.24 -8.83
CA VAL A 95 -7.15 -13.97 -8.25
C VAL A 95 -7.28 -12.92 -9.34
N LYS A 96 -8.23 -12.02 -9.19
CA LYS A 96 -8.48 -10.89 -10.11
C LYS A 96 -8.15 -9.59 -9.42
N ALA A 97 -7.55 -8.65 -10.15
CA ALA A 97 -7.29 -7.29 -9.65
C ALA A 97 -8.54 -6.58 -9.11
N SER A 98 -9.74 -6.90 -9.65
CA SER A 98 -11.02 -6.36 -9.19
C SER A 98 -11.46 -6.83 -7.80
N GLU A 99 -10.81 -7.85 -7.23
CA GLU A 99 -11.07 -8.33 -5.87
C GLU A 99 -10.36 -7.50 -4.79
N PHE A 100 -9.47 -6.59 -5.19
CA PHE A 100 -8.66 -5.82 -4.26
C PHE A 100 -9.26 -4.45 -3.98
N LYS A 101 -9.14 -4.00 -2.73
CA LYS A 101 -9.33 -2.61 -2.35
C LYS A 101 -8.00 -1.89 -2.40
N ARG A 102 -8.04 -0.60 -2.74
CA ARG A 102 -6.86 0.27 -2.77
C ARG A 102 -6.86 1.24 -1.61
N TYR A 103 -5.67 1.45 -1.07
CA TYR A 103 -5.39 2.43 -0.03
C TYR A 103 -4.19 3.30 -0.43
N GLY A 104 -4.13 4.49 0.15
CA GLY A 104 -3.04 5.44 -0.06
C GLY A 104 -3.28 6.73 0.70
N SER A 105 -2.34 7.67 0.59
CA SER A 105 -2.35 8.90 1.38
C SER A 105 -3.56 9.79 1.12
N ALA A 106 -4.19 10.29 2.17
CA ALA A 106 -5.16 11.38 2.09
C ALA A 106 -4.49 12.74 1.82
N ARG A 107 -3.15 12.78 1.79
CA ARG A 107 -2.29 13.94 1.56
C ARG A 107 -2.48 15.05 2.59
N LYS A 108 -2.76 14.70 3.84
CA LYS A 108 -2.93 15.66 4.93
C LYS A 108 -1.66 15.88 5.73
N LEU A 109 -0.74 14.92 5.76
CA LEU A 109 0.54 15.02 6.48
C LEU A 109 1.69 15.57 5.63
N TYR A 110 1.37 16.14 4.46
CA TYR A 110 2.33 16.83 3.60
C TYR A 110 2.56 18.20 4.23
N ASN A 111 3.44 18.26 5.22
CA ASN A 111 3.85 19.52 5.86
C ASN A 111 4.75 20.32 4.91
N PHE A 112 4.18 20.85 3.84
CA PHE A 112 4.75 21.93 3.04
C PHE A 112 4.12 23.24 3.54
N ASN A 113 4.69 23.82 4.60
CA ASN A 113 4.41 25.21 4.93
C ASN A 113 5.16 26.07 3.91
N ILE A 114 4.44 26.62 2.93
CA ILE A 114 4.97 27.56 1.94
C ILE A 114 5.46 28.86 2.61
N ASP A 115 5.05 29.13 3.85
CA ASP A 115 5.41 30.33 4.60
C ASP A 115 6.91 30.50 4.92
N ASN A 116 7.77 29.52 4.61
CA ASN A 116 9.23 29.64 4.77
C ASN A 116 10.00 29.69 3.43
N ALA A 117 9.32 29.74 2.28
CA ALA A 117 9.99 29.80 0.98
C ALA A 117 10.70 31.15 0.73
N ASP A 118 10.24 32.23 1.36
CA ASP A 118 10.81 33.58 1.20
C ASP A 118 11.89 33.91 2.25
N ALA A 119 12.35 32.93 3.04
CA ALA A 119 13.32 33.13 4.12
C ALA A 119 14.78 32.76 3.76
N TYR A 120 15.11 32.60 2.47
CA TYR A 120 16.48 32.36 1.99
C TYR A 120 16.88 33.31 0.86
#